data_AF-A0A8S8XGK8-F1
#
_entry.id   AF-A0A8S8XGK8-F1
#
_cell.length_a   1.000
_cell.length_b   1.000
_cell.length_c   1.000
_cell.angle_alpha   90.00
_cell.angle_beta   90.00
_cell.angle_gamma   90.00
#
_symmetry.space_group_name_H-M   'P 1'
#
loop_
_entity.id
_entity.type
_entity.pdbx_description
1 polymer ?
#
loop_
_entity_poly.entity_id
_entity_poly.type
_entity_poly.pdbx_seq_one_letter_code
_entity_poly.pdbx_strand_id
1 'polypeptide(L)'
;MVRSELRRRRCAFTGAAAERQGAGQYQKEGEDLSAHGESKGLADSPADSADLLRFWFVEAGPDQWFASDPAFDETLRRKFGALVEQAAAGALDDWAKDRERALALLLLLDQLPRNLFRGTARAFATDAKARAVATVALDRGFDADRPAEQRLFFYVPFMHSEDLADQDRSVALFAAAQAELPVNYPFAVQHRAIIERFGRFPHRNAALGRPSTEEEAAFLAGFAGF
;
A
#
# COMPACT_ATOMS: atom_id res chain seq x y z
N MET A 1 43.30 37.73 9.74
CA MET A 1 42.64 37.95 11.04
C MET A 1 41.21 37.45 10.90
N VAL A 2 40.92 36.33 11.58
CA VAL A 2 39.64 35.68 11.90
C VAL A 2 38.75 35.16 10.74
N ARG A 3 38.77 33.82 10.60
CA ARG A 3 37.74 32.97 9.98
C ARG A 3 36.52 32.87 10.91
N SER A 4 35.30 32.89 10.37
CA SER A 4 34.07 32.64 11.12
C SER A 4 33.46 31.29 10.70
N GLU A 5 33.61 30.29 11.57
CA GLU A 5 32.84 29.06 11.60
C GLU A 5 31.51 29.32 12.33
N LEU A 6 30.38 28.82 11.81
CA LEU A 6 29.19 28.61 12.62
C LEU A 6 28.75 27.15 12.58
N ARG A 7 28.65 26.64 13.80
CA ARG A 7 28.50 25.25 14.21
C ARG A 7 27.07 24.73 14.04
N ARG A 8 27.02 23.43 13.78
CA ARG A 8 25.89 22.50 13.93
C ARG A 8 25.19 22.68 15.28
N ARG A 9 23.86 22.75 15.29
CA ARG A 9 23.02 22.55 16.48
C ARG A 9 22.42 21.15 16.44
N ARG A 10 22.90 20.27 17.32
CA ARG A 10 22.21 19.04 17.76
C ARG A 10 21.47 19.40 19.04
N CYS A 11 20.15 19.25 19.06
CA CYS A 11 19.37 19.23 20.30
C CYS A 11 19.32 17.79 20.79
N ALA A 12 19.95 17.54 21.94
CA ALA A 12 19.69 16.37 22.77
C ALA A 12 18.63 16.76 23.80
N PHE A 13 17.62 15.92 23.99
CA PHE A 13 16.70 16.02 25.12
C PHE A 13 16.80 14.70 25.90
N THR A 14 17.34 14.80 27.10
CA THR A 14 17.35 13.77 28.15
C THR A 14 16.28 14.13 29.17
N GLY A 15 15.44 13.19 29.57
CA GLY A 15 14.46 13.37 30.64
C GLY A 15 14.03 12.02 31.22
N ALA A 16 14.26 11.86 32.52
CA ALA A 16 14.25 10.61 33.27
C ALA A 16 12.87 10.14 33.75
N ALA A 17 12.85 8.88 34.20
CA ALA A 17 11.75 8.12 34.76
C ALA A 17 11.22 8.63 36.12
N ALA A 18 9.97 8.25 36.45
CA ALA A 18 9.45 8.22 37.80
C ALA A 18 8.44 7.06 37.97
N GLU A 19 8.82 6.07 38.80
CA GLU A 19 7.95 5.06 39.39
C GLU A 19 7.07 5.67 40.50
N ARG A 20 5.83 5.19 40.65
CA ARG A 20 5.18 5.03 41.96
C ARG A 20 4.26 3.81 41.98
N GLN A 21 4.39 3.06 43.06
CA GLN A 21 3.61 1.90 43.49
C GLN A 21 2.25 2.33 44.07
N GLY A 22 1.25 1.44 44.01
CA GLY A 22 -0.01 1.54 44.74
C GLY A 22 -0.88 0.30 44.57
N ALA A 23 -0.84 -0.59 45.56
CA ALA A 23 -1.58 -1.84 45.63
C ALA A 23 -3.09 -1.62 45.90
N GLY A 24 -3.93 -2.48 45.32
CA GLY A 24 -5.35 -2.59 45.64
C GLY A 24 -5.85 -3.99 45.31
N GLN A 25 -5.98 -4.82 46.35
CA GLN A 25 -6.58 -6.16 46.28
C GLN A 25 -8.10 -6.04 46.12
N TYR A 26 -8.69 -6.83 45.22
CA TYR A 26 -10.09 -7.25 45.29
C TYR A 26 -10.20 -8.70 44.81
N GLN A 27 -10.50 -9.61 45.73
CA GLN A 27 -10.99 -10.96 45.46
C GLN A 27 -12.48 -11.04 45.84
N LYS A 28 -13.26 -11.69 44.97
CA LYS A 28 -14.41 -12.57 45.26
C LYS A 28 -14.67 -13.36 43.97
N GLU A 29 -14.47 -14.68 43.97
CA GLU A 29 -15.53 -15.70 44.08
C GLU A 29 -16.67 -15.42 43.10
N GLY A 30 -16.99 -16.21 42.08
CA GLY A 30 -16.71 -17.60 41.75
C GLY A 30 -18.03 -18.13 41.19
N GLU A 31 -18.10 -18.49 39.91
CA GLU A 31 -19.23 -19.24 39.36
C GLU A 31 -18.75 -20.04 38.14
N ASP A 32 -18.70 -21.35 38.36
CA ASP A 32 -18.52 -22.39 37.37
C ASP A 32 -19.80 -22.50 36.53
N LEU A 33 -19.69 -22.15 35.25
CA LEU A 33 -20.68 -22.51 34.23
C LEU A 33 -19.93 -23.17 33.08
N SER A 34 -19.84 -24.49 33.20
CA SER A 34 -19.57 -25.43 32.13
C SER A 34 -20.59 -25.26 31.00
N ALA A 35 -20.30 -24.35 30.06
CA ALA A 35 -20.93 -24.34 28.74
C ALA A 35 -20.02 -25.12 27.79
N HIS A 36 -20.44 -26.34 27.44
CA HIS A 36 -19.94 -27.05 26.27
C HIS A 36 -20.29 -26.24 25.02
N GLY A 37 -19.42 -25.28 24.68
CA GLY A 37 -19.42 -24.65 23.37
C GLY A 37 -18.92 -25.65 22.36
N GLU A 38 -19.85 -26.28 21.64
CA GLU A 38 -19.53 -27.01 20.41
C GLU A 38 -18.62 -26.13 19.56
N SER A 39 -17.41 -26.62 19.26
CA SER A 39 -16.52 -26.01 18.29
C SER A 39 -17.18 -26.16 16.91
N LYS A 40 -18.07 -25.23 16.60
CA LYS A 40 -18.57 -25.05 15.25
C LYS A 40 -17.35 -24.68 14.41
N GLY A 41 -16.83 -25.65 13.65
CA GLY A 41 -15.73 -25.45 12.74
C GLY A 41 -15.98 -24.19 11.93
N LEU A 42 -15.05 -23.24 12.01
CA LEU A 42 -15.04 -22.04 11.19
C LEU A 42 -14.84 -22.52 9.75
N ALA A 43 -15.94 -22.84 9.06
CA ALA A 43 -15.91 -22.99 7.62
C ALA A 43 -15.48 -21.63 7.05
N ASP A 44 -14.35 -21.60 6.34
CA ASP A 44 -13.83 -20.44 5.63
C ASP A 44 -14.94 -19.88 4.73
N SER A 45 -15.60 -18.81 5.18
CA SER A 45 -16.47 -18.03 4.31
C SER A 45 -15.57 -17.37 3.25
N PRO A 46 -16.01 -17.29 1.98
CA PRO A 46 -15.22 -16.62 0.96
C PRO A 46 -14.93 -15.19 1.41
N ALA A 47 -13.66 -14.80 1.41
CA ALA A 47 -13.28 -13.44 1.74
C ALA A 47 -14.03 -12.45 0.83
N ASP A 48 -14.56 -11.38 1.42
CA ASP A 48 -15.23 -10.31 0.69
C ASP A 48 -14.44 -8.98 0.76
N SER A 49 -15.04 -7.88 0.28
CA SER A 49 -14.42 -6.55 0.34
C SER A 49 -14.12 -6.10 1.77
N ALA A 50 -14.99 -6.39 2.73
CA ALA A 50 -14.83 -5.94 4.11
C ALA A 50 -13.72 -6.73 4.81
N ASP A 51 -13.62 -8.04 4.54
CA ASP A 51 -12.51 -8.86 5.02
C ASP A 51 -11.16 -8.38 4.49
N LEU A 52 -11.08 -8.01 3.21
CA LEU A 52 -9.85 -7.47 2.63
C LEU A 52 -9.45 -6.14 3.29
N LEU A 53 -10.39 -5.20 3.42
CA LEU A 53 -10.10 -3.90 4.02
C LEU A 53 -9.68 -4.02 5.48
N ARG A 54 -10.37 -4.88 6.27
CA ARG A 54 -9.99 -5.15 7.66
C ARG A 54 -8.59 -5.76 7.73
N PHE A 55 -8.31 -6.78 6.93
CA PHE A 55 -7.00 -7.40 6.91
C PHE A 55 -5.90 -6.39 6.57
N TRP A 56 -6.09 -5.63 5.49
CA TRP A 56 -5.07 -4.72 4.97
C TRP A 56 -4.77 -3.57 5.95
N PHE A 57 -5.80 -2.92 6.49
CA PHE A 57 -5.64 -1.70 7.29
C PHE A 57 -5.56 -1.95 8.80
N VAL A 58 -6.02 -3.09 9.32
CA VAL A 58 -6.06 -3.38 10.76
C VAL A 58 -5.10 -4.50 11.15
N GLU A 59 -5.04 -5.58 10.36
CA GLU A 59 -4.23 -6.76 10.70
C GLU A 59 -2.78 -6.67 10.18
N ALA A 60 -2.58 -6.17 8.95
CA ALA A 60 -1.27 -6.10 8.30
C ALA A 60 -0.52 -4.79 8.59
N GLY A 61 -1.14 -3.65 8.26
CA GLY A 61 -0.58 -2.32 8.52
C GLY A 61 0.56 -1.89 7.58
N PRO A 62 1.04 -0.64 7.73
CA PRO A 62 1.93 0.03 6.78
C PRO A 62 3.29 -0.64 6.59
N ASP A 63 3.80 -1.33 7.62
CA ASP A 63 5.09 -2.03 7.56
C ASP A 63 5.08 -3.21 6.55
N GLN A 64 3.89 -3.70 6.17
CA GLN A 64 3.71 -4.83 5.26
C GLN A 64 3.33 -4.41 3.83
N TRP A 65 2.72 -3.23 3.63
CA TRP A 65 2.11 -2.86 2.35
C TRP A 65 3.09 -2.81 1.18
N PHE A 66 4.31 -2.32 1.42
CA PHE A 66 5.34 -2.15 0.40
C PHE A 66 6.57 -3.05 0.63
N ALA A 67 6.57 -3.84 1.70
CA ALA A 67 7.65 -4.78 1.98
C ALA A 67 7.59 -5.99 1.04
N SER A 68 8.76 -6.56 0.77
CA SER A 68 8.88 -7.87 0.13
C SER A 68 9.00 -8.94 1.20
N ASP A 69 7.87 -9.58 1.54
CA ASP A 69 7.81 -10.68 2.52
C ASP A 69 7.09 -11.90 1.90
N PRO A 70 7.81 -13.00 1.59
CA PRO A 70 7.21 -14.20 1.03
C PRO A 70 6.12 -14.85 1.90
N ALA A 71 6.21 -14.75 3.23
CA ALA A 71 5.21 -15.31 4.14
C ALA A 71 3.91 -14.48 4.12
N PHE A 72 4.04 -13.16 4.02
CA PHE A 72 2.92 -12.26 3.82
C PHE A 72 2.26 -12.49 2.45
N ASP A 73 3.05 -12.65 1.39
CA ASP A 73 2.55 -12.93 0.04
C ASP A 73 1.74 -14.24 -0.01
N GLU A 74 2.20 -15.28 0.68
CA GLU A 74 1.47 -16.55 0.77
C GLU A 74 0.18 -16.42 1.59
N THR A 75 0.18 -15.59 2.63
CA THR A 75 -1.04 -15.28 3.38
C THR A 75 -2.05 -14.54 2.52
N LEU A 76 -1.62 -13.55 1.73
CA LEU A 76 -2.47 -12.85 0.77
C LEU A 76 -3.01 -13.82 -0.31
N ARG A 77 -2.16 -14.70 -0.84
CA ARG A 77 -2.55 -15.69 -1.85
C ARG A 77 -3.64 -16.61 -1.33
N ARG A 78 -3.47 -17.16 -0.13
CA ARG A 78 -4.45 -18.05 0.51
C ARG A 78 -5.77 -17.34 0.79
N LYS A 79 -5.74 -16.13 1.36
CA LYS A 79 -6.95 -15.39 1.77
C LYS A 79 -7.70 -14.75 0.61
N PHE A 80 -6.99 -14.13 -0.34
CA PHE A 80 -7.57 -13.22 -1.33
C PHE A 80 -7.23 -13.56 -2.78
N GLY A 81 -6.47 -14.62 -3.05
CA GLY A 81 -6.09 -15.00 -4.41
C GLY A 81 -7.29 -15.20 -5.34
N ALA A 82 -8.38 -15.79 -4.84
CA ALA A 82 -9.61 -15.95 -5.62
C ALA A 82 -10.27 -14.60 -5.98
N LEU A 83 -10.23 -13.61 -5.08
CA LEU A 83 -10.74 -12.26 -5.37
C LEU A 83 -9.86 -11.53 -6.39
N VAL A 84 -8.54 -11.73 -6.35
CA VAL A 84 -7.61 -11.12 -7.33
C VAL A 84 -7.93 -11.62 -8.74
N GLU A 85 -8.14 -12.93 -8.91
CA GLU A 85 -8.53 -13.49 -10.21
C GLU A 85 -9.92 -12.99 -10.66
N GLN A 86 -10.89 -12.89 -9.75
CA GLN A 86 -12.23 -12.33 -10.04
C GLN A 86 -12.17 -10.85 -10.46
N ALA A 87 -11.38 -10.04 -9.74
CA ALA A 87 -11.17 -8.63 -10.06
C ALA A 87 -10.50 -8.48 -11.43
N ALA A 88 -9.47 -9.26 -11.71
CA ALA A 88 -8.80 -9.28 -13.01
C ALA A 88 -9.77 -9.66 -14.15
N ALA A 89 -10.64 -10.64 -13.93
CA ALA A 89 -11.65 -11.09 -14.89
C ALA A 89 -12.87 -10.15 -15.05
N GLY A 90 -13.01 -9.13 -14.20
CA GLY A 90 -14.14 -8.18 -14.25
C GLY A 90 -15.41 -8.61 -13.53
N ALA A 91 -15.36 -9.72 -12.79
CA ALA A 91 -16.50 -10.18 -12.00
C ALA A 91 -16.87 -9.22 -10.84
N LEU A 92 -15.97 -8.30 -10.46
CA LEU A 92 -16.14 -7.34 -9.36
C LEU A 92 -16.24 -5.88 -9.85
N ASP A 93 -16.49 -5.62 -11.14
CA ASP A 93 -16.50 -4.25 -11.69
C ASP A 93 -17.60 -3.36 -11.09
N ASP A 94 -18.68 -3.95 -10.59
CA ASP A 94 -19.74 -3.24 -9.88
C ASP A 94 -19.26 -2.62 -8.56
N TRP A 95 -18.17 -3.13 -7.96
CA TRP A 95 -17.57 -2.58 -6.75
C TRP A 95 -17.08 -1.14 -6.93
N ALA A 96 -16.70 -0.74 -8.15
CA ALA A 96 -16.30 0.63 -8.46
C ALA A 96 -17.42 1.66 -8.25
N LYS A 97 -18.67 1.21 -8.09
CA LYS A 97 -19.84 2.09 -7.86
C LYS A 97 -20.06 2.42 -6.39
N ASP A 98 -19.45 1.66 -5.49
CA ASP A 98 -19.56 1.82 -4.04
C ASP A 98 -18.25 2.34 -3.45
N ARG A 99 -18.37 3.25 -2.47
CA ARG A 99 -17.22 3.97 -1.93
C ARG A 99 -16.22 3.06 -1.24
N GLU A 100 -16.66 2.09 -0.44
CA GLU A 100 -15.77 1.18 0.28
C GLU A 100 -15.26 0.07 -0.63
N ARG A 101 -16.15 -0.49 -1.46
CA ARG A 101 -15.76 -1.58 -2.36
C ARG A 101 -14.81 -1.11 -3.47
N ALA A 102 -14.87 0.15 -3.88
CA ALA A 102 -13.90 0.72 -4.81
C ALA A 102 -12.47 0.67 -4.24
N LEU A 103 -12.28 0.98 -2.95
CA LEU A 103 -10.96 0.87 -2.30
C LEU A 103 -10.49 -0.58 -2.27
N ALA A 104 -11.36 -1.53 -1.92
CA ALA A 104 -11.03 -2.96 -1.95
C ALA A 104 -10.65 -3.42 -3.37
N LEU A 105 -11.38 -2.97 -4.39
CA LEU A 105 -11.10 -3.27 -5.79
C LEU A 105 -9.74 -2.70 -6.23
N LEU A 106 -9.38 -1.49 -5.79
CA LEU A 106 -8.05 -0.91 -6.04
C LEU A 106 -6.94 -1.77 -5.44
N LEU A 107 -7.10 -2.25 -4.21
CA LEU A 107 -6.13 -3.17 -3.60
C LEU A 107 -5.99 -4.46 -4.41
N LEU A 108 -7.10 -5.04 -4.87
CA LEU A 108 -7.11 -6.27 -5.68
C LEU A 108 -6.47 -6.10 -7.07
N LEU A 109 -6.57 -4.92 -7.66
CA LEU A 109 -6.06 -4.64 -9.01
C LEU A 109 -4.65 -4.05 -9.02
N ASP A 110 -4.24 -3.35 -7.97
CA ASP A 110 -2.97 -2.63 -7.93
C ASP A 110 -2.00 -3.25 -6.91
N GLN A 111 -2.40 -3.40 -5.64
CA GLN A 111 -1.47 -3.84 -4.60
C GLN A 111 -1.23 -5.35 -4.61
N LEU A 112 -2.29 -6.14 -4.48
CA LEU A 112 -2.18 -7.59 -4.33
C LEU A 112 -1.47 -8.28 -5.52
N PRO A 113 -1.66 -7.86 -6.80
CA PRO A 113 -0.89 -8.44 -7.91
C PRO A 113 0.63 -8.29 -7.74
N ARG A 114 1.10 -7.19 -7.14
CA ARG A 114 2.53 -6.93 -6.86
C ARG A 114 3.09 -7.86 -5.79
N ASN A 115 2.27 -8.32 -4.84
CA ASN A 115 2.62 -9.36 -3.87
C ASN A 115 2.54 -10.77 -4.49
N LEU A 116 1.42 -11.09 -5.15
CA LEU A 116 1.11 -12.46 -5.59
C LEU A 116 1.94 -12.92 -6.79
N PHE A 117 2.39 -11.99 -7.63
CA PHE A 117 3.01 -12.30 -8.93
C PHE A 117 4.37 -11.62 -9.13
N ARG A 118 5.13 -11.43 -8.05
CA ARG A 118 6.46 -10.79 -8.05
C ARG A 118 7.35 -11.30 -9.18
N GLY A 119 8.03 -10.37 -9.85
CA GLY A 119 8.98 -10.68 -10.93
C GLY A 119 8.33 -11.14 -12.23
N THR A 120 7.00 -11.10 -12.37
CA THR A 120 6.30 -11.52 -13.59
C THR A 120 5.45 -10.39 -14.16
N ALA A 121 5.14 -10.46 -15.47
CA ALA A 121 4.24 -9.51 -16.13
C ALA A 121 2.84 -9.44 -15.47
N ARG A 122 2.40 -10.52 -14.80
CA ARG A 122 1.09 -10.57 -14.12
C ARG A 122 0.99 -9.56 -12.97
N ALA A 123 2.10 -9.13 -12.38
CA ALA A 123 2.11 -8.10 -11.34
C ALA A 123 1.60 -6.73 -11.84
N PHE A 124 1.64 -6.50 -13.16
CA PHE A 124 1.27 -5.22 -13.79
C PHE A 124 0.06 -5.34 -14.72
N ALA A 125 -0.46 -6.55 -14.95
CA ALA A 125 -1.46 -6.83 -15.97
C ALA A 125 -2.78 -6.08 -15.74
N THR A 126 -3.09 -5.75 -14.48
CA THR A 126 -4.30 -5.04 -14.05
C THR A 126 -4.09 -3.55 -13.82
N ASP A 127 -2.88 -3.00 -14.04
CA ASP A 127 -2.56 -1.60 -13.75
C ASP A 127 -3.49 -0.62 -14.50
N ALA A 128 -3.75 -0.86 -15.78
CA ALA A 128 -4.65 -0.02 -16.57
C ALA A 128 -6.08 0.00 -16.01
N LYS A 129 -6.55 -1.14 -15.51
CA LYS A 129 -7.87 -1.27 -14.90
C LYS A 129 -7.91 -0.57 -13.53
N ALA A 130 -6.86 -0.71 -12.73
CA ALA A 130 -6.73 0.01 -11.47
C ALA A 130 -6.81 1.54 -11.68
N ARG A 131 -6.13 2.07 -12.70
CA ARG A 131 -6.18 3.50 -13.05
C ARG A 131 -7.57 3.97 -13.49
N ALA A 132 -8.29 3.14 -14.25
CA ALA A 132 -9.67 3.44 -14.62
C ALA A 132 -10.59 3.51 -13.40
N VAL A 133 -10.48 2.55 -12.48
CA VAL A 133 -11.23 2.54 -11.22
C VAL A 133 -10.86 3.75 -10.35
N ALA A 134 -9.56 4.05 -10.20
CA ALA A 134 -9.09 5.18 -9.42
C ALA A 134 -9.60 6.51 -9.98
N THR A 135 -9.60 6.67 -11.31
CA THR A 135 -10.15 7.88 -11.95
C THR A 135 -11.62 8.07 -11.60
N VAL A 136 -12.45 7.03 -11.80
CA VAL A 136 -13.89 7.11 -11.47
C VAL A 136 -14.11 7.37 -9.97
N ALA A 137 -13.30 6.76 -9.09
CA ALA A 137 -13.42 6.95 -7.66
C ALA A 137 -13.07 8.38 -7.23
N LEU A 138 -12.00 8.97 -7.79
CA LEU A 138 -11.62 10.36 -7.54
C LEU A 138 -12.64 11.35 -8.10
N ASP A 139 -13.17 11.10 -9.30
CA ASP A 139 -14.23 11.94 -9.90
C ASP A 139 -15.51 11.95 -9.06
N ARG A 140 -15.75 10.88 -8.28
CA ARG A 140 -16.87 10.75 -7.33
C ARG A 140 -16.52 11.22 -5.92
N GLY A 141 -15.29 11.67 -5.67
CA GLY A 141 -14.82 12.09 -4.35
C GLY A 141 -14.78 10.96 -3.31
N PHE A 142 -14.53 9.72 -3.73
CA PHE A 142 -14.50 8.56 -2.82
C PHE A 142 -13.29 8.55 -1.90
N ASP A 143 -12.25 9.32 -2.22
CA ASP A 143 -11.07 9.58 -1.41
C ASP A 143 -11.30 10.67 -0.35
N ALA A 144 -12.18 11.64 -0.59
CA ALA A 144 -12.43 12.76 0.34
C ALA A 144 -12.84 12.26 1.74
N ASP A 145 -12.44 12.93 2.81
CA ASP A 145 -12.75 12.59 4.21
C ASP A 145 -12.32 11.18 4.69
N ARG A 146 -11.45 10.48 3.94
CA ARG A 146 -10.83 9.23 4.39
C ARG A 146 -9.53 9.48 5.16
N PRO A 147 -9.15 8.56 6.07
CA PRO A 147 -7.81 8.52 6.63
C PRO A 147 -6.76 8.57 5.51
N ALA A 148 -5.68 9.32 5.71
CA ALA A 148 -4.63 9.53 4.71
C ALA A 148 -4.06 8.21 4.16
N GLU A 149 -3.87 7.24 5.04
CA GLU A 149 -3.40 5.89 4.70
C GLU A 149 -4.32 5.13 3.75
N GLN A 150 -5.63 5.39 3.77
CA GLN A 150 -6.56 4.81 2.80
C GLN A 150 -6.56 5.60 1.49
N ARG A 151 -6.47 6.94 1.56
CA ARG A 151 -6.40 7.83 0.38
C ARG A 151 -5.22 7.50 -0.52
N LEU A 152 -4.09 7.14 0.09
CA LEU A 152 -2.90 6.63 -0.59
C LEU A 152 -3.24 5.66 -1.73
N PHE A 153 -4.12 4.69 -1.47
CA PHE A 153 -4.44 3.61 -2.41
C PHE A 153 -5.32 4.04 -3.60
N PHE A 154 -5.90 5.24 -3.56
CA PHE A 154 -6.51 5.87 -4.73
C PHE A 154 -5.48 6.56 -5.63
N TYR A 155 -4.31 6.91 -5.11
CA TYR A 155 -3.31 7.71 -5.83
C TYR A 155 -2.20 6.83 -6.45
N VAL A 156 -1.78 5.76 -5.76
CA VAL A 156 -0.71 4.87 -6.22
C VAL A 156 -0.94 4.24 -7.62
N PRO A 157 -2.16 3.99 -8.12
CA PRO A 157 -2.33 3.50 -9.50
C PRO A 157 -1.76 4.45 -10.55
N PHE A 158 -1.81 5.76 -10.32
CA PHE A 158 -1.20 6.76 -11.20
C PHE A 158 0.33 6.78 -11.06
N MET A 159 0.85 6.65 -9.83
CA MET A 159 2.28 6.50 -9.57
C MET A 159 2.88 5.27 -10.27
N HIS A 160 2.08 4.22 -10.44
CA HIS A 160 2.49 3.00 -11.13
C HIS A 160 2.36 3.05 -12.65
N SER A 161 1.84 4.12 -13.24
CA SER A 161 1.70 4.25 -14.70
C SER A 161 3.03 4.50 -15.39
N GLU A 162 3.20 3.95 -16.60
CA GLU A 162 4.29 4.31 -17.52
C GLU A 162 3.83 5.41 -18.51
N ASP A 163 2.98 6.33 -18.04
CA ASP A 163 2.50 7.50 -18.80
C ASP A 163 2.81 8.79 -18.02
N LEU A 164 3.35 9.80 -18.71
CA LEU A 164 3.81 11.02 -18.07
C LEU A 164 2.66 11.87 -17.50
N ALA A 165 1.49 11.89 -18.14
CA ALA A 165 0.34 12.65 -17.65
C ALA A 165 -0.23 12.02 -16.37
N ASP A 166 -0.23 10.68 -16.30
CA ASP A 166 -0.55 9.97 -15.07
C ASP A 166 0.47 10.28 -13.95
N GLN A 167 1.76 10.41 -14.28
CA GLN A 167 2.78 10.79 -13.29
C GLN A 167 2.62 12.23 -12.79
N ASP A 168 2.30 13.17 -13.68
CA ASP A 168 1.96 14.55 -13.30
C ASP A 168 0.75 14.58 -12.36
N ARG A 169 -0.29 13.78 -12.66
CA ARG A 169 -1.47 13.63 -11.80
C ARG A 169 -1.10 13.03 -10.44
N SER A 170 -0.28 11.99 -10.41
CA SER A 170 0.23 11.38 -9.18
C SER A 170 0.92 12.41 -8.30
N VAL A 171 1.89 13.16 -8.86
CA VAL A 171 2.61 14.21 -8.12
C VAL A 171 1.66 15.28 -7.58
N ALA A 172 0.67 15.72 -8.36
CA ALA A 172 -0.31 16.71 -7.91
C ALA A 172 -1.16 16.19 -6.74
N LEU A 173 -1.64 14.94 -6.80
CA LEU A 173 -2.43 14.31 -5.73
C LEU A 173 -1.61 14.20 -4.44
N PHE A 174 -0.38 13.70 -4.52
CA PHE A 174 0.49 13.57 -3.36
C PHE A 174 0.98 14.91 -2.82
N ALA A 175 1.17 15.94 -3.65
CA ALA A 175 1.49 17.29 -3.21
C ALA A 175 0.34 17.87 -2.38
N ALA A 176 -0.90 17.72 -2.84
CA ALA A 176 -2.09 18.17 -2.12
C ALA A 176 -2.26 17.46 -0.76
N ALA A 177 -1.85 16.19 -0.67
CA ALA A 177 -1.92 15.40 0.55
C ALA A 177 -0.60 15.39 1.37
N GLN A 178 0.41 16.18 1.01
CA GLN A 178 1.77 16.05 1.54
C GLN A 178 1.86 16.21 3.06
N ALA A 179 1.03 17.06 3.66
CA ALA A 179 1.02 17.26 5.10
C ALA A 179 0.62 15.98 5.86
N GLU A 180 -0.19 15.12 5.25
CA GLU A 180 -0.71 13.88 5.84
C GLU A 180 0.01 12.63 5.31
N LEU A 181 0.61 12.71 4.12
CA LEU A 181 1.41 11.65 3.47
C LEU A 181 2.84 12.12 3.17
N PRO A 182 3.62 12.60 4.17
CA PRO A 182 4.91 13.23 3.94
C PRO A 182 5.97 12.29 3.34
N VAL A 183 5.83 10.98 3.60
CA VAL A 183 6.74 9.95 3.09
C VAL A 183 6.47 9.64 1.61
N ASN A 184 5.21 9.73 1.17
CA ASN A 184 4.80 9.25 -0.16
C ASN A 184 5.03 10.28 -1.27
N TYR A 185 4.98 11.58 -0.97
CA TYR A 185 5.23 12.61 -1.97
C TYR A 185 6.63 12.53 -2.63
N PRO A 186 7.74 12.35 -1.87
CA PRO A 186 9.04 12.09 -2.46
C PRO A 186 9.06 10.90 -3.43
N PHE A 187 8.35 9.81 -3.11
CA PHE A 187 8.24 8.66 -4.01
C PHE A 187 7.49 9.02 -5.30
N ALA A 188 6.41 9.80 -5.23
CA ALA A 188 5.68 10.26 -6.42
C ALA A 188 6.61 11.06 -7.36
N VAL A 189 7.42 11.96 -6.80
CA VAL A 189 8.40 12.75 -7.56
C VAL A 189 9.46 11.86 -8.19
N GLN A 190 9.96 10.86 -7.46
CA GLN A 190 10.96 9.92 -7.97
C GLN A 190 10.41 9.04 -9.11
N HIS A 191 9.17 8.56 -8.98
CA HIS A 191 8.50 7.78 -10.05
C HIS A 191 8.34 8.64 -11.31
N ARG A 192 7.86 9.88 -11.17
CA ARG A 192 7.74 10.82 -12.28
C ARG A 192 9.08 11.05 -12.97
N ALA A 193 10.16 11.28 -12.23
CA ALA A 193 11.48 11.52 -12.80
C ALA A 193 12.00 10.34 -13.63
N ILE A 194 11.68 9.10 -13.22
CA ILE A 194 12.04 7.89 -13.98
C ILE A 194 11.26 7.84 -15.30
N ILE A 195 9.94 8.10 -15.26
CA ILE A 195 9.11 8.11 -16.47
C ILE A 195 9.46 9.28 -17.39
N GLU A 196 9.77 10.46 -16.86
CA GLU A 196 10.22 11.61 -17.64
C GLU A 196 11.54 11.31 -18.37
N ARG A 197 12.44 10.55 -17.73
CA ARG A 197 13.74 10.19 -18.32
C ARG A 197 13.64 9.06 -19.34
N PHE A 198 12.91 7.99 -19.04
CA PHE A 198 12.94 6.75 -19.81
C PHE A 198 11.65 6.44 -20.58
N GLY A 199 10.56 7.17 -20.30
CA GLY A 199 9.21 6.87 -20.81
C GLY A 199 8.58 5.59 -20.24
N ARG A 200 9.27 4.91 -19.32
CA ARG A 200 8.86 3.63 -18.71
C ARG A 200 9.68 3.36 -17.44
N PHE A 201 9.34 2.32 -16.69
CA PHE A 201 10.11 1.86 -15.54
C PHE A 201 11.12 0.78 -15.94
N PRO A 202 12.43 1.07 -15.96
CA PRO A 202 13.43 0.10 -16.41
C PRO A 202 13.48 -1.17 -15.54
N HIS A 203 13.17 -1.06 -14.25
CA HIS A 203 13.15 -2.21 -13.33
C HIS A 203 12.04 -3.22 -13.64
N ARG A 204 11.07 -2.87 -14.49
CA ARG A 204 10.04 -3.81 -14.98
C ARG A 204 10.47 -4.56 -16.24
N ASN A 205 11.60 -4.19 -16.86
CA ASN A 205 12.01 -4.73 -18.17
C ASN A 205 12.11 -6.24 -18.19
N ALA A 206 12.78 -6.86 -17.20
CA ALA A 206 12.90 -8.32 -17.12
C ALA A 206 11.54 -9.00 -16.98
N ALA A 207 10.68 -8.51 -16.06
CA ALA A 207 9.36 -9.08 -15.83
C ALA A 207 8.42 -8.97 -17.04
N LEU A 208 8.60 -7.92 -17.86
CA LEU A 208 7.83 -7.64 -19.07
C LEU A 208 8.49 -8.15 -20.36
N GLY A 209 9.64 -8.84 -20.28
CA GLY A 209 10.36 -9.34 -21.45
C GLY A 209 10.91 -8.25 -22.38
N ARG A 210 11.17 -7.05 -21.85
CA ARG A 210 11.71 -5.90 -22.61
C ARG A 210 13.24 -5.90 -22.54
N PRO A 211 13.96 -5.65 -23.65
CA PRO A 211 15.39 -5.37 -23.57
C PRO A 211 15.62 -4.01 -22.91
N SER A 212 16.63 -3.95 -22.03
CA SER A 212 17.13 -2.68 -21.48
C SER A 212 18.10 -2.04 -22.46
N THR A 213 18.01 -0.72 -22.61
CA THR A 213 19.05 0.09 -23.25
C THR A 213 20.29 0.18 -22.36
N GLU A 214 21.41 0.66 -22.91
CA GLU A 214 22.64 0.89 -22.12
C GLU A 214 22.42 1.88 -20.97
N GLU A 215 21.66 2.96 -21.22
CA GLU A 215 21.34 3.97 -20.20
C GLU A 215 20.48 3.38 -19.08
N GLU A 216 19.46 2.58 -19.44
CA GLU A 216 18.62 1.87 -18.47
C GLU A 216 19.43 0.87 -17.65
N ALA A 217 20.35 0.14 -18.27
CA ALA A 217 21.22 -0.81 -17.57
C ALA A 217 22.16 -0.09 -16.58
N ALA A 218 22.74 1.05 -16.98
CA ALA A 218 23.57 1.87 -16.10
C ALA A 218 22.76 2.44 -14.92
N PHE A 219 21.52 2.88 -15.17
CA PHE A 219 20.60 3.31 -14.11
C PHE A 219 20.29 2.18 -13.13
N LEU A 220 19.97 0.99 -13.63
CA LEU A 220 19.63 -0.18 -12.80
C LEU A 220 20.79 -0.65 -11.92
N ALA A 221 22.04 -0.49 -12.35
CA ALA A 221 23.21 -0.87 -11.56
C ALA A 221 23.33 -0.09 -10.22
N GLY A 222 22.74 1.11 -10.13
CA GLY A 222 22.70 1.92 -8.92
C GLY A 222 21.31 2.04 -8.28
N PHE A 223 20.29 1.38 -8.84
CA PHE A 223 18.90 1.52 -8.38
C PHE A 223 18.58 0.48 -7.30
N ALA A 224 18.27 0.95 -6.09
CA ALA A 224 17.98 0.09 -4.93
C ALA A 224 16.50 -0.35 -4.84
N GLY A 225 15.65 0.06 -5.78
CA GLY A 225 14.21 -0.05 -5.64
C GLY A 225 13.60 1.17 -4.96
N PHE A 226 12.30 1.07 -4.66
CA PHE A 226 11.57 2.03 -3.85
C PHE A 226 11.38 1.47 -2.43
#